data_AF-A0A1G4PRX8-F1
#
_entry.id   AF-A0A1G4PRX8-F1
#
_cell.length_a   1.000
_cell.length_b   1.000
_cell.length_c   1.000
_cell.angle_alpha   90.00
_cell.angle_beta   90.00
_cell.angle_gamma   90.00
#
_symmetry.space_group_name_H-M   'P 1'
#
loop_
_entity.id
_entity.type
_entity.pdbx_description
1 polymer ?
#
loop_
_entity_poly.entity_id
_entity_poly.type
_entity_poly.pdbx_seq_one_letter_code
_entity_poly.pdbx_strand_id
1 'polypeptide(L)'
;MNFKSKKHAERFRKALVEAKVGPEDAEIMAAFYILTEYKRVWQQFEGYIDHKNGLDPEAFDSFEERNQSEMALVTAAYDLLYCADCINITDLTDLDIIPTDAFAIIFRVITYLRVGHFNEETIADAKESVKNKKKH
;
A
#
# COMPACT_ATOMS: atom_id res chain seq x y z
N MET A 1 -12.97 3.30 2.47
CA MET A 1 -12.16 2.21 1.86
C MET A 1 -12.52 0.87 2.50
N ASN A 2 -12.47 -0.24 1.74
CA ASN A 2 -12.68 -1.59 2.24
C ASN A 2 -11.34 -2.13 2.77
N PHE A 3 -11.27 -2.68 3.97
CA PHE A 3 -10.03 -3.25 4.53
C PHE A 3 -10.27 -4.71 4.90
N LYS A 4 -9.28 -5.58 4.70
CA LYS A 4 -9.33 -7.00 5.10
C LYS A 4 -9.66 -7.20 6.58
N SER A 5 -9.18 -6.30 7.44
CA SER A 5 -9.44 -6.36 8.88
C SER A 5 -9.21 -4.99 9.53
N LYS A 6 -9.66 -4.82 10.78
CA LYS A 6 -9.32 -3.64 11.60
C LYS A 6 -7.80 -3.44 11.70
N LYS A 7 -7.04 -4.54 11.85
CA LYS A 7 -5.57 -4.47 11.93
C LYS A 7 -4.92 -4.01 10.64
N HIS A 8 -5.49 -4.34 9.48
CA HIS A 8 -5.03 -3.79 8.20
C HIS A 8 -5.26 -2.27 8.17
N ALA A 9 -6.49 -1.81 8.43
CA ALA A 9 -6.80 -0.39 8.47
C ALA A 9 -5.88 0.40 9.43
N GLU A 10 -5.55 -0.18 10.58
CA GLU A 10 -4.64 0.43 11.54
C GLU A 10 -3.20 0.57 11.04
N ARG A 11 -2.64 -0.47 10.39
CA ARG A 11 -1.29 -0.40 9.80
C ARG A 11 -1.24 0.64 8.69
N PHE A 12 -2.23 0.60 7.79
CA PHE A 12 -2.39 1.56 6.71
C PHE A 12 -2.39 3.00 7.21
N ARG A 13 -3.30 3.33 8.14
CA ARG A 13 -3.40 4.69 8.68
C ARG A 13 -2.16 5.14 9.45
N LYS A 14 -1.51 4.22 10.18
CA LYS A 14 -0.25 4.53 10.87
C LYS A 14 0.82 4.91 9.84
N ALA A 15 0.97 4.12 8.77
CA ALA A 15 1.92 4.37 7.70
C ALA A 15 1.70 5.74 7.04
N LEU A 16 0.44 6.08 6.71
CA LEU A 16 0.10 7.39 6.15
C LEU A 16 0.55 8.56 7.04
N VAL A 17 0.25 8.47 8.34
CA VAL A 17 0.62 9.52 9.30
C VAL A 17 2.14 9.61 9.46
N GLU A 18 2.83 8.48 9.47
CA GLU A 18 4.28 8.40 9.59
C GLU A 18 4.99 8.97 8.37
N ALA A 19 4.52 8.65 7.16
CA ALA A 19 5.04 9.21 5.91
C ALA A 19 4.70 10.68 5.70
N LYS A 20 3.72 11.23 6.43
CA LYS A 20 3.19 12.61 6.26
C LYS A 20 2.56 12.85 4.89
N VAL A 21 1.84 11.86 4.35
CA VAL A 21 1.19 11.97 3.04
C VAL A 21 0.28 13.20 2.92
N GLY A 22 0.35 13.84 1.75
CA GLY A 22 -0.53 14.87 1.25
C GLY A 22 -1.60 14.32 0.28
N PRO A 23 -2.60 15.13 -0.09
CA PRO A 23 -3.65 14.73 -1.04
C PRO A 23 -3.13 14.38 -2.44
N GLU A 24 -1.95 14.88 -2.80
CA GLU A 24 -1.24 14.58 -4.04
C GLU A 24 -0.57 13.19 -4.04
N ASP A 25 -0.43 12.53 -2.88
CA ASP A 25 0.33 11.30 -2.72
C ASP A 25 -0.53 10.03 -2.90
N ALA A 26 -1.41 10.03 -3.91
CA ALA A 26 -2.36 8.94 -4.14
C ALA A 26 -1.65 7.59 -4.37
N GLU A 27 -0.53 7.60 -5.07
CA GLU A 27 0.32 6.45 -5.36
C GLU A 27 0.98 5.89 -4.09
N ILE A 28 1.43 6.76 -3.18
CA ILE A 28 1.98 6.34 -1.88
C ILE A 28 0.87 5.70 -1.03
N MET A 29 -0.32 6.30 -0.99
CA MET A 29 -1.46 5.72 -0.30
C MET A 29 -1.83 4.35 -0.90
N ALA A 30 -1.80 4.23 -2.23
CA ALA A 30 -2.05 2.97 -2.92
C ALA A 30 -1.02 1.88 -2.55
N ALA A 31 0.27 2.20 -2.61
CA ALA A 31 1.35 1.30 -2.23
C ALA A 31 1.23 0.85 -0.76
N PHE A 32 0.95 1.77 0.15
CA PHE A 32 0.78 1.42 1.58
C PHE A 32 -0.43 0.54 1.82
N TYR A 33 -1.53 0.75 1.10
CA TYR A 33 -2.69 -0.13 1.20
C TYR A 33 -2.32 -1.58 0.81
N ILE A 34 -1.54 -1.75 -0.26
CA ILE A 34 -1.06 -3.05 -0.70
C ILE A 34 -0.14 -3.68 0.35
N LEU A 35 0.92 -2.98 0.75
CA LEU A 35 1.96 -3.50 1.65
C LEU A 35 1.44 -3.80 3.07
N THR A 36 0.40 -3.10 3.52
CA THR A 36 -0.17 -3.26 4.86
C THR A 36 -1.24 -4.34 4.97
N GLU A 37 -1.70 -4.91 3.85
CA GLU A 37 -2.69 -6.00 3.80
C GLU A 37 -2.20 -7.18 4.65
N TYR A 38 -0.96 -7.61 4.42
CA TYR A 38 -0.30 -8.70 5.15
C TYR A 38 0.69 -8.16 6.17
N LYS A 39 0.44 -8.44 7.46
CA LYS A 39 1.30 -7.97 8.57
C LYS A 39 2.78 -8.27 8.32
N ARG A 40 3.09 -9.48 7.86
CA ARG A 40 4.46 -9.94 7.69
C ARG A 40 5.17 -9.33 6.48
N VAL A 41 4.43 -8.89 5.46
CA VAL A 41 4.98 -8.06 4.38
C VAL A 41 5.33 -6.71 4.98
N TRP A 42 4.36 -6.05 5.61
CA TRP A 42 4.55 -4.73 6.23
C TRP A 42 5.74 -4.65 7.20
N GLN A 43 5.98 -5.71 7.99
CA GLN A 43 7.12 -5.75 8.93
C GLN A 43 8.49 -5.62 8.25
N GLN A 44 8.61 -5.93 6.96
CA GLN A 44 9.85 -5.74 6.20
C GLN A 44 10.02 -4.28 5.73
N PHE A 45 8.93 -3.52 5.60
CA PHE A 45 8.92 -2.15 5.05
C PHE A 45 8.78 -1.06 6.11
N GLU A 46 8.20 -1.36 7.28
CA GLU A 46 7.80 -0.31 8.23
C GLU A 46 8.95 0.53 8.80
N GLY A 47 10.18 0.01 8.76
CA GLY A 47 11.39 0.73 9.15
C GLY A 47 11.98 1.65 8.08
N TYR A 48 11.47 1.59 6.86
CA TYR A 48 11.99 2.31 5.68
C TYR A 48 11.07 3.43 5.19
N ILE A 49 10.08 3.83 6.00
CA ILE A 49 9.17 4.91 5.64
C ILE A 49 9.96 6.22 5.50
N ASP A 50 9.79 6.88 4.36
CA ASP A 50 10.39 8.18 4.09
C ASP A 50 9.31 9.20 3.62
N HIS A 51 9.58 10.49 3.81
CA HIS A 51 8.60 11.55 3.52
C HIS A 51 8.56 11.99 2.05
N LYS A 52 9.53 11.59 1.25
CA LYS A 52 9.70 12.03 -0.14
C LYS A 52 9.09 11.03 -1.11
N ASN A 53 9.36 9.74 -0.93
CA ASN A 53 8.91 8.69 -1.83
C ASN A 53 7.91 7.72 -1.16
N GLY A 54 7.60 7.93 0.12
CA GLY A 54 6.80 7.02 0.93
C GLY A 54 7.63 5.88 1.52
N LEU A 55 8.44 5.20 0.69
CA LEU A 55 9.43 4.21 1.12
C LEU A 55 10.80 4.48 0.49
N ASP A 56 11.85 4.13 1.23
CA ASP A 56 13.19 4.02 0.69
C ASP A 56 13.26 2.86 -0.32
N PRO A 57 13.77 3.07 -1.56
CA PRO A 57 13.97 2.00 -2.53
C PRO A 57 14.76 0.79 -1.99
N GLU A 58 15.71 1.01 -1.07
CA GLU A 58 16.51 -0.07 -0.45
C GLU A 58 15.63 -1.10 0.31
N ALA A 59 14.42 -0.72 0.70
CA ALA A 59 13.45 -1.62 1.33
C ALA A 59 13.02 -2.75 0.39
N PHE A 60 13.04 -2.51 -0.92
CA PHE A 60 12.63 -3.49 -1.94
C PHE A 60 13.78 -4.43 -2.30
N ASP A 61 15.01 -3.96 -2.30
CA ASP A 61 16.21 -4.78 -2.54
C ASP A 61 16.42 -5.84 -1.43
N SER A 62 15.95 -5.54 -0.22
CA SER A 62 16.04 -6.42 0.95
C SER A 62 14.79 -7.27 1.20
N PHE A 63 13.80 -7.21 0.31
CA PHE A 63 12.56 -7.96 0.47
C PHE A 63 12.77 -9.47 0.29
N GLU A 64 12.35 -10.24 1.29
CA GLU A 64 12.33 -11.70 1.21
C GLU A 64 10.91 -12.21 0.89
N GLU A 65 10.71 -12.60 -0.37
CA GLU A 65 9.49 -13.24 -0.84
C GLU A 65 9.31 -14.65 -0.28
N ARG A 66 8.06 -15.04 0.00
CA ARG A 66 7.73 -16.38 0.54
C ARG A 66 6.73 -17.14 -0.30
N ASN A 67 6.01 -16.41 -1.14
CA ASN A 67 5.01 -16.93 -2.05
C ASN A 67 4.78 -15.88 -3.14
N GLN A 68 4.18 -16.33 -4.23
CA GLN A 68 3.89 -15.51 -5.39
C GLN A 68 2.93 -14.35 -5.07
N SER A 69 2.02 -14.49 -4.11
CA SER A 69 1.08 -13.42 -3.76
C SER A 69 1.82 -12.23 -3.12
N GLU A 70 2.77 -12.51 -2.23
CA GLU A 70 3.59 -11.46 -1.61
C GLU A 70 4.51 -10.79 -2.64
N MET A 71 5.14 -11.57 -3.51
CA MET A 71 5.95 -11.05 -4.62
C MET A 71 5.13 -10.11 -5.50
N ALA A 72 3.96 -10.57 -5.98
CA ALA A 72 3.09 -9.77 -6.84
C ALA A 72 2.64 -8.46 -6.18
N LEU A 73 2.32 -8.49 -4.88
CA LEU A 73 1.92 -7.29 -4.14
C LEU A 73 3.08 -6.31 -3.94
N VAL A 74 4.29 -6.81 -3.64
CA VAL A 74 5.46 -5.95 -3.45
C VAL A 74 5.91 -5.35 -4.77
N THR A 75 5.93 -6.12 -5.86
CA THR A 75 6.20 -5.61 -7.21
C THR A 75 5.18 -4.53 -7.59
N ALA A 76 3.89 -4.77 -7.38
CA ALA A 76 2.86 -3.75 -7.60
C ALA A 76 3.09 -2.47 -6.78
N ALA A 77 3.47 -2.60 -5.50
CA ALA A 77 3.77 -1.44 -4.67
C ALA A 77 5.03 -0.70 -5.17
N TYR A 78 6.06 -1.41 -5.60
CA TYR A 78 7.26 -0.81 -6.19
C TYR A 78 6.93 -0.04 -7.46
N ASP A 79 6.13 -0.63 -8.35
CA ASP A 79 5.74 -0.01 -9.61
C ASP A 79 4.94 1.28 -9.36
N LEU A 80 4.02 1.27 -8.39
CA LEU A 80 3.29 2.47 -7.99
C LEU A 80 4.20 3.61 -7.51
N LEU A 81 5.30 3.30 -6.83
CA LEU A 81 6.18 4.31 -6.24
C LEU A 81 7.25 4.83 -7.21
N TYR A 82 7.78 3.98 -8.10
CA TYR A 82 8.97 4.32 -8.89
C TYR A 82 8.84 4.11 -10.40
N CYS A 83 7.89 3.30 -10.84
CA CYS A 83 7.64 3.05 -12.27
C CYS A 83 6.40 3.85 -12.67
N ALA A 84 6.57 5.15 -12.95
CA ALA A 84 5.48 6.09 -13.22
C ALA A 84 4.62 5.80 -14.49
N ASP A 85 4.69 4.60 -15.06
CA ASP A 85 3.71 4.07 -16.01
C ASP A 85 2.93 2.96 -15.30
N CYS A 86 1.72 3.31 -14.82
CA CYS A 86 0.76 2.48 -14.11
C CYS A 86 0.93 0.97 -14.33
N ILE A 87 0.82 0.16 -13.25
CA ILE A 87 0.53 -1.29 -13.36
C ILE A 87 -0.56 -1.44 -14.42
N ASN A 88 -0.19 -1.93 -15.59
CA ASN A 88 -1.13 -2.05 -16.66
C ASN A 88 -1.94 -3.32 -16.36
N ILE A 89 -3.25 -3.29 -16.61
CA ILE A 89 -4.08 -4.47 -16.33
C ILE A 89 -3.59 -5.70 -17.11
N THR A 90 -2.88 -5.50 -18.22
CA THR A 90 -2.29 -6.55 -19.04
C THR A 90 -1.16 -7.32 -18.34
N ASP A 91 -0.38 -6.69 -17.46
CA ASP A 91 0.62 -7.34 -16.60
C ASP A 91 -0.08 -8.26 -15.57
N LEU A 92 -1.36 -7.98 -15.27
CA LEU A 92 -2.21 -8.74 -14.36
C LEU A 92 -3.04 -9.85 -15.01
N THR A 93 -2.99 -10.01 -16.35
CA THR A 93 -3.84 -10.98 -17.07
C THR A 93 -3.29 -12.40 -17.10
N ASP A 94 -2.03 -12.61 -16.71
CA ASP A 94 -1.46 -13.94 -16.61
C ASP A 94 -1.75 -14.55 -15.24
N LEU A 95 -2.87 -15.29 -15.17
CA LEU A 95 -3.32 -15.99 -13.97
C LEU A 95 -2.37 -17.12 -13.55
N ASP A 96 -1.46 -17.56 -14.42
CA ASP A 96 -0.40 -18.51 -14.07
C ASP A 96 0.75 -17.83 -13.30
N ILE A 97 0.79 -16.49 -13.30
CA ILE A 97 1.85 -15.67 -12.68
C ILE A 97 1.35 -14.95 -11.42
N ILE A 98 0.11 -14.45 -11.40
CA ILE A 98 -0.43 -13.68 -10.26
C ILE A 98 -1.54 -14.45 -9.54
N PRO A 99 -1.33 -14.84 -8.27
CA PRO A 99 -2.36 -15.48 -7.48
C PRO A 99 -3.64 -14.64 -7.34
N THR A 100 -4.79 -15.32 -7.33
CA THR A 100 -6.12 -14.68 -7.29
C THR A 100 -6.30 -13.72 -6.11
N ASP A 101 -5.70 -14.02 -4.96
CA ASP A 101 -5.79 -13.17 -3.78
C ASP A 101 -5.03 -11.86 -3.96
N ALA A 102 -3.82 -11.90 -4.54
CA ALA A 102 -3.04 -10.73 -4.88
C ALA A 102 -3.74 -9.88 -5.96
N PHE A 103 -4.25 -10.53 -7.02
CA PHE A 103 -5.01 -9.87 -8.07
C PHE A 103 -6.17 -9.04 -7.51
N ALA A 104 -6.97 -9.60 -6.59
CA ALA A 104 -8.11 -8.92 -6.01
C ALA A 104 -7.72 -7.66 -5.21
N ILE A 105 -6.55 -7.66 -4.56
CA ILE A 105 -6.03 -6.51 -3.82
C ILE A 105 -5.53 -5.43 -4.78
N ILE A 106 -4.73 -5.81 -5.78
CA ILE A 106 -4.19 -4.88 -6.78
C ILE A 106 -5.33 -4.22 -7.56
N PHE A 107 -6.32 -5.00 -8.01
CA PHE A 107 -7.49 -4.49 -8.70
C PHE A 107 -8.28 -3.46 -7.87
N ARG A 108 -8.41 -3.70 -6.56
CA ARG A 108 -9.09 -2.77 -5.65
C ARG A 108 -8.32 -1.45 -5.52
N VAL A 109 -7.00 -1.50 -5.44
CA VAL A 109 -6.14 -0.32 -5.36
C VAL A 109 -6.22 0.50 -6.65
N ILE A 110 -6.15 -0.15 -7.81
CA ILE A 110 -6.35 0.50 -9.12
C ILE A 110 -7.73 1.17 -9.17
N THR A 111 -8.77 0.50 -8.67
CA THR A 111 -10.11 1.08 -8.60
C THR A 111 -10.12 2.33 -7.72
N TYR A 112 -9.48 2.29 -6.54
CA TYR A 112 -9.39 3.44 -5.64
C TYR A 112 -8.64 4.63 -6.22
N LEU A 113 -7.55 4.38 -6.95
CA LEU A 113 -6.85 5.43 -7.70
C LEU A 113 -7.77 6.05 -8.75
N ARG A 114 -8.40 5.23 -9.60
CA ARG A 114 -9.24 5.70 -10.71
C ARG A 114 -10.47 6.49 -10.29
N VAL A 115 -11.06 6.17 -9.13
CA VAL A 115 -12.26 6.87 -8.63
C VAL A 115 -11.93 7.95 -7.60
N GLY A 116 -10.64 8.20 -7.29
CA GLY A 116 -10.22 9.24 -6.37
C GLY A 116 -10.52 8.97 -4.89
N HIS A 117 -10.47 7.71 -4.45
CA HIS A 117 -10.67 7.35 -3.03
C HIS A 117 -9.44 7.62 -2.16
N PHE A 118 -8.25 7.75 -2.75
CA PHE A 118 -7.04 8.20 -2.06
C PHE A 118 -6.99 9.73 -2.08
N ASN A 119 -7.63 10.36 -1.09
CA ASN A 119 -7.90 11.80 -1.07
C ASN A 119 -7.78 12.37 0.35
N GLU A 120 -8.12 13.66 0.52
CA GLU A 120 -8.06 14.38 1.80
C GLU A 120 -8.84 13.69 2.93
N GLU A 121 -9.99 13.09 2.63
CA GLU A 121 -10.81 12.39 3.64
C GLU A 121 -10.09 11.16 4.19
N THR A 122 -9.40 10.41 3.33
CA THR A 122 -8.58 9.26 3.74
C THR A 122 -7.45 9.69 4.67
N ILE A 123 -6.84 10.84 4.41
CA ILE A 123 -5.77 11.41 5.25
C ILE A 123 -6.34 11.90 6.59
N ALA A 124 -7.50 12.55 6.57
CA ALA A 124 -8.18 13.03 7.77
C ALA A 124 -8.57 11.88 8.70
N ASP A 125 -9.17 10.82 8.16
CA ASP A 125 -9.53 9.59 8.87
C ASP A 125 -8.29 8.91 9.50
N ALA A 126 -7.16 8.90 8.78
CA ALA A 126 -5.90 8.37 9.31
C ALA A 126 -5.39 9.17 10.51
N LYS A 127 -5.36 10.50 10.39
CA LYS A 127 -4.92 11.40 11.47
C LYS A 127 -5.81 11.29 12.71
N GLU A 128 -7.12 11.20 12.53
CA GLU A 128 -8.08 11.02 13.63
C GLU A 128 -7.89 9.66 14.34
N SER A 129 -7.81 8.58 13.56
CA SER A 129 -7.64 7.23 14.09
C SER A 129 -6.39 7.09 14.97
N VAL A 130 -5.27 7.69 14.55
CA VAL A 130 -4.01 7.65 15.33
C VAL A 130 -4.08 8.53 16.59
N LYS A 131 -4.77 9.67 16.54
CA LYS A 131 -4.98 10.53 17.72
C LYS A 131 -5.80 9.84 18.81
N ASN A 132 -6.87 9.15 18.43
CA ASN A 132 -7.76 8.48 19.39
C ASN A 132 -7.07 7.30 20.10
N LYS A 133 -6.11 6.64 19.45
CA LYS A 133 -5.28 5.60 20.07
C LYS A 133 -4.28 6.10 21.12
N LYS A 134 -3.87 7.38 21.08
CA LYS A 134 -2.93 7.95 22.07
C LYS A 134 -3.63 8.36 23.38
N LYS A 135 -4.96 8.35 23.44
CA LYS A 135 -5.77 8.80 24.59
C LYS A 135 -6.18 7.67 25.53
N HIS A 136 -5.84 6.42 25.22
CA HIS A 136 -6.12 5.21 26.00
C HIS A 136 -4.81 4.47 26.27
#